data_AF-A0A6D2XCS1-F1
#
_entry.id   AF-A0A6D2XCS1-F1
#
_cell.length_a   1.000
_cell.length_b   1.000
_cell.length_c   1.000
_cell.angle_alpha   90.00
_cell.angle_beta   90.00
_cell.angle_gamma   90.00
#
_symmetry.space_group_name_H-M   'P 1'
#
loop_
_entity.id
_entity.type
_entity.pdbx_description
1 polymer ?
#
loop_
_entity_poly.entity_id
_entity_poly.type
_entity_poly.pdbx_seq_one_letter_code
_entity_poly.pdbx_strand_id
1 'polypeptide(L)'
;MSLEDPFFVVRGEVQKAVNTARGLYQRWCELLQESAAVGREELDWTTNELRNGLRSIEWDLEDLEETIDILGLYTRRQASCPEVTQRPAGCQRSLGHISLHRGAAGHTAADHG
;
A
#
# COMPACT_ATOMS: atom_id res chain seq x y z
N MET A 1 4.88 16.51 -18.97
CA MET A 1 5.04 15.31 -18.13
C MET A 1 3.79 15.18 -17.30
N SER A 2 3.09 14.04 -17.34
CA SER A 2 1.94 13.80 -16.45
C SER A 2 2.45 13.54 -15.04
N LEU A 3 1.89 14.24 -14.05
CA LEU A 3 2.17 14.01 -12.64
C LEU A 3 1.50 12.69 -12.26
N GLU A 4 2.29 11.66 -11.99
CA GLU A 4 1.77 10.36 -11.55
C GLU A 4 1.08 10.54 -10.19
N ASP A 5 -0.03 9.84 -9.98
CA ASP A 5 -0.81 10.00 -8.75
C ASP A 5 0.04 9.58 -7.54
N PRO A 6 0.17 10.43 -6.50
CA PRO A 6 0.98 10.11 -5.32
C PRO A 6 0.66 8.77 -4.67
N PHE A 7 -0.60 8.33 -4.71
CA PHE A 7 -0.99 7.02 -4.18
C PHE A 7 -0.33 5.86 -4.94
N PHE A 8 -0.28 5.94 -6.28
CA PHE A 8 0.36 4.89 -7.09
C PHE A 8 1.88 4.88 -6.93
N VAL A 9 2.48 6.05 -6.75
CA VAL A 9 3.91 6.17 -6.44
C VAL A 9 4.23 5.49 -5.12
N VAL A 10 3.56 5.86 -4.03
CA VAL A 10 3.81 5.30 -2.69
C VAL A 10 3.50 3.81 -2.66
N ARG A 11 2.40 3.36 -3.30
CA ARG A 11 2.12 1.92 -3.45
C ARG A 11 3.26 1.18 -4.14
N GLY A 12 3.85 1.77 -5.18
CA GLY A 12 5.00 1.21 -5.89
C GLY A 12 6.24 1.12 -5.01
N GLU A 13 6.48 2.15 -4.18
CA GLU A 13 7.59 2.20 -3.23
C GLU A 13 7.45 1.15 -2.13
N VAL A 14 6.26 1.02 -1.52
CA VAL A 14 5.96 -0.05 -0.55
C VAL A 14 6.17 -1.42 -1.18
N GLN A 15 5.68 -1.64 -2.40
CA GLN A 15 5.85 -2.92 -3.08
C GLN A 15 7.33 -3.25 -3.34
N LYS A 16 8.15 -2.25 -3.65
CA LYS A 16 9.60 -2.39 -3.80
C LYS A 16 10.26 -2.71 -2.47
N ALA A 17 9.91 -2.01 -1.39
CA ALA A 17 10.43 -2.25 -0.05
C ALA A 17 10.13 -3.68 0.43
N VAL A 18 8.90 -4.17 0.21
CA VAL A 18 8.50 -5.56 0.51
C VAL A 18 9.36 -6.58 -0.25
N ASN A 19 9.62 -6.34 -1.54
CA ASN A 19 10.46 -7.24 -2.33
C ASN A 19 11.91 -7.28 -1.82
N THR A 20 12.47 -6.14 -1.42
CA THR A 20 13.78 -6.07 -0.77
C THR A 20 13.79 -6.85 0.55
N ALA A 21 12.78 -6.65 1.41
CA ALA A 21 12.65 -7.35 2.68
C ALA A 21 12.55 -8.88 2.49
N ARG A 22 11.86 -9.35 1.44
CA ARG A 22 11.83 -10.79 1.10
C ARG A 22 13.21 -11.35 0.76
N GLY A 23 14.03 -10.61 0.01
CA GLY A 23 15.41 -11.01 -0.28
C GLY A 23 16.27 -11.07 0.97
N LEU A 24 16.18 -10.05 1.84
CA LEU A 24 16.88 -10.03 3.13
C LEU A 24 16.44 -11.20 4.03
N TYR A 25 15.15 -11.51 4.07
CA TYR A 25 14.62 -12.63 4.83
C TYR A 25 15.16 -13.98 4.33
N GLN A 26 15.27 -14.18 3.02
CA GLN A 26 15.88 -15.39 2.45
C GLN A 26 17.34 -15.53 2.87
N ARG A 27 18.13 -14.45 2.73
CA ARG A 27 19.53 -14.44 3.16
C ARG A 27 19.67 -14.70 4.67
N TRP A 28 18.80 -14.10 5.47
CA TRP A 28 18.75 -14.33 6.91
C TRP A 28 18.51 -15.81 7.26
N CYS A 29 17.59 -16.48 6.57
CA CYS A 29 17.34 -17.91 6.74
C CYS A 29 18.54 -18.79 6.35
N GLU A 30 19.32 -18.41 5.33
CA GLU A 30 20.56 -19.09 4.96
C GLU A 30 21.62 -18.92 6.05
N LEU A 31 21.83 -17.70 6.54
CA LEU A 31 22.81 -17.38 7.58
C LEU A 31 22.53 -18.08 8.91
N LEU A 32 21.26 -18.34 9.23
CA LEU A 32 20.89 -19.14 10.41
C LEU A 32 21.31 -20.61 10.31
N GLN A 33 21.47 -21.13 9.09
CA GLN A 33 21.91 -22.51 8.84
C GLN A 33 23.43 -22.63 8.72
N GLU A 34 24.13 -21.53 8.44
CA GLU A 34 25.59 -21.47 8.41
C GLU A 34 26.19 -21.53 9.84
N SER A 35 27.32 -22.21 10.00
CA SER A 35 27.94 -22.38 11.34
C SER A 35 28.31 -21.04 11.97
N ALA A 36 27.97 -20.87 13.26
CA ALA A 36 27.94 -19.60 14.01
C ALA A 36 29.24 -18.77 14.07
N ALA A 37 30.37 -19.28 13.57
CA ALA A 37 31.66 -18.60 13.65
C ALA A 37 31.95 -17.64 12.49
N VAL A 38 31.44 -17.92 11.27
CA VAL A 38 31.79 -17.12 10.07
C VAL A 38 30.68 -16.13 9.69
N GLY A 39 29.42 -16.40 10.05
CA GLY A 39 28.27 -15.60 9.64
C GLY A 39 27.66 -14.67 10.70
N ARG A 40 28.23 -14.56 11.92
CA ARG A 40 27.56 -13.83 13.02
C ARG A 40 27.38 -12.33 12.75
N GLU A 41 28.41 -11.65 12.27
CA GLU A 41 28.34 -10.22 11.97
C GLU A 41 27.36 -9.94 10.81
N GLU A 42 27.40 -10.76 9.76
CA GLU A 42 26.46 -10.66 8.64
C GLU A 42 25.02 -10.98 9.09
N LEU A 43 24.83 -11.95 9.98
CA LEU A 43 23.53 -12.28 10.56
C LEU A 43 22.98 -11.13 11.39
N ASP A 44 23.80 -10.49 12.22
CA ASP A 44 23.40 -9.35 13.04
C ASP A 44 23.03 -8.15 12.15
N TRP A 45 23.83 -7.86 11.12
CA TRP A 45 23.53 -6.82 10.14
C TRP A 45 22.23 -7.11 9.39
N THR A 46 22.09 -8.31 8.83
CA THR A 46 20.89 -8.73 8.07
C THR A 46 19.64 -8.69 8.95
N THR A 47 19.75 -9.09 10.21
CA THR A 47 18.66 -9.01 11.20
C THR A 47 18.25 -7.55 11.44
N ASN A 48 19.21 -6.66 11.66
CA ASN A 48 18.93 -5.24 11.88
C ASN A 48 18.29 -4.59 10.65
N GLU A 49 18.84 -4.85 9.46
CA GLU A 49 18.34 -4.28 8.21
C GLU A 49 16.92 -4.76 7.90
N LEU A 50 16.63 -6.05 8.11
CA LEU A 50 15.28 -6.59 7.96
C LEU A 50 14.29 -5.94 8.92
N ARG A 51 14.66 -5.75 10.20
CA ARG A 51 13.79 -5.10 11.20
C ARG A 51 13.50 -3.65 10.84
N ASN A 52 14.50 -2.91 10.36
CA ASN A 52 14.33 -1.53 9.95
C ASN A 52 13.47 -1.42 8.69
N GLY A 53 13.69 -2.30 7.71
CA GLY A 53 12.88 -2.37 6.50
C GLY A 53 11.41 -2.68 6.80
N LEU A 54 11.14 -3.66 7.67
CA LEU A 54 9.77 -3.99 8.07
C LEU A 54 9.08 -2.83 8.80
N ARG A 55 9.78 -2.15 9.72
CA ARG A 55 9.24 -0.98 10.42
C ARG A 55 8.88 0.16 9.45
N SER A 56 9.74 0.41 8.45
CA SER A 56 9.46 1.42 7.43
C SER A 56 8.21 1.07 6.63
N ILE A 57 8.05 -0.20 6.26
CA ILE A 57 6.86 -0.69 5.54
C ILE A 57 5.60 -0.52 6.40
N GLU A 58 5.67 -0.83 7.69
CA GLU A 58 4.54 -0.63 8.62
C GLU A 58 4.09 0.84 8.64
N TRP A 59 5.03 1.78 8.79
CA TRP A 59 4.73 3.21 8.75
C TRP A 59 4.13 3.66 7.43
N ASP A 60 4.69 3.22 6.29
CA ASP A 60 4.15 3.58 4.97
C ASP A 60 2.70 3.07 4.80
N LEU A 61 2.38 1.90 5.37
CA LEU A 61 1.04 1.33 5.33
C LEU A 61 0.06 2.08 6.24
N GLU A 62 0.50 2.49 7.43
CA GLU A 62 -0.28 3.34 8.34
C GLU A 62 -0.63 4.68 7.67
N ASP A 63 0.34 5.34 7.02
CA ASP A 63 0.13 6.60 6.30
C ASP A 63 -0.83 6.45 5.10
N LEU A 64 -0.74 5.33 4.39
CA LEU A 64 -1.66 5.02 3.29
C LEU A 64 -3.09 4.79 3.79
N GLU A 65 -3.27 4.12 4.94
CA GLU A 65 -4.57 3.93 5.57
C GLU A 65 -5.18 5.27 6.00
N GLU A 66 -4.41 6.12 6.68
CA GLU A 66 -4.85 7.46 7.09
C GLU A 66 -5.26 8.30 5.87
N THR A 67 -4.50 8.24 4.78
CA THR A 67 -4.82 8.96 3.54
C THR A 67 -6.15 8.51 2.94
N ILE A 68 -6.40 7.19 2.91
CA ILE A 68 -7.66 6.63 2.41
C ILE A 68 -8.85 7.10 3.28
N ASP A 69 -8.68 7.10 4.60
CA ASP A 69 -9.71 7.55 5.53
C ASP A 69 -10.03 9.04 5.38
N ILE A 70 -9.01 9.90 5.25
CA ILE A 70 -9.21 11.34 4.98
C ILE A 70 -9.98 11.56 3.68
N LEU A 71 -9.63 10.85 2.61
CA LEU A 71 -10.33 10.92 1.32
C LEU A 71 -11.77 10.40 1.42
N GLY A 72 -12.00 9.33 2.19
CA GLY A 72 -13.32 8.78 2.45
C GLY A 72 -14.23 9.73 3.23
N LEU A 73 -13.68 10.39 4.25
CA LEU A 73 -14.39 11.41 5.04
C LEU A 73 -14.72 12.64 4.20
N TYR A 74 -13.78 13.12 3.38
CA TYR A 74 -14.02 14.23 2.48
C TYR A 74 -15.15 13.91 1.49
N THR A 75 -15.13 12.72 0.89
CA THR A 75 -16.17 12.25 -0.03
C THR A 75 -17.53 12.13 0.65
N ARG A 76 -17.61 11.53 1.84
CA ARG A 76 -18.85 11.41 2.62
C ARG A 76 -19.40 12.79 2.99
N ARG A 77 -18.54 13.72 3.40
CA ARG A 77 -18.93 15.09 3.75
C ARG A 77 -19.46 15.86 2.54
N GLN A 78 -18.86 15.68 1.36
CA GLN A 78 -19.39 16.25 0.11
C GLN A 78 -20.76 15.66 -0.26
N ALA A 79 -20.95 14.35 -0.12
CA ALA A 79 -22.24 13.72 -0.39
C ALA A 79 -23.35 14.15 0.59
N SER A 80 -23.00 14.45 1.84
CA SER A 80 -23.95 14.92 2.86
C SER A 80 -24.23 16.43 2.80
N CYS A 81 -23.51 17.21 1.99
CA CYS A 81 -23.78 18.64 1.81
C CYS A 81 -24.96 18.86 0.83
N PRO A 82 -26.09 19.44 1.26
CA PRO A 82 -27.26 19.65 0.39
C PRO A 82 -26.99 20.58 -0.81
N GLU A 83 -25.93 21.40 -0.75
CA GLU A 83 -25.50 22.27 -1.86
C GLU A 83 -24.87 21.50 -3.04
N VAL A 84 -24.34 20.29 -2.82
CA VAL A 84 -23.82 19.42 -3.90
C VAL A 84 -24.93 18.73 -4.67
N THR A 85 -26.12 18.57 -4.08
CA THR A 85 -27.29 17.96 -4.75
C THR A 85 -27.84 18.83 -5.89
N GLN A 86 -27.44 20.11 -5.97
CA GLN A 86 -27.93 21.06 -6.99
C GLN A 86 -26.92 21.33 -8.13
N ARG A 87 -25.77 20.64 -8.18
CA ARG A 87 -24.80 20.83 -9.27
C ARG A 87 -25.21 20.02 -10.52
N PRO A 88 -25.08 20.55 -11.75
CA PRO A 88 -25.47 19.86 -12.96
C PRO A 88 -24.68 18.55 -13.14
N ALA A 89 -25.34 17.54 -13.72
CA ALA A 89 -24.92 16.14 -13.89
C ALA A 89 -23.53 15.87 -14.53
N GLY A 90 -22.81 16.91 -14.94
CA GLY A 90 -21.44 16.81 -15.46
C GLY A 90 -20.39 16.48 -14.40
N CYS A 91 -20.52 16.99 -13.17
CA CYS A 91 -19.52 16.76 -12.11
C CYS A 91 -19.67 15.39 -11.40
N GLN A 92 -20.85 14.76 -11.45
CA GLN A 92 -21.05 13.42 -10.89
C GLN A 92 -20.27 12.33 -11.66
N ARG A 93 -20.07 12.50 -12.97
CA ARG A 93 -19.39 11.51 -13.82
C ARG A 93 -17.93 11.28 -13.44
N SER A 94 -17.24 12.33 -12.96
CA SER A 94 -15.84 12.25 -12.57
C SER A 94 -15.64 11.39 -11.31
N LEU A 95 -16.58 11.46 -10.36
CA LEU A 95 -16.53 10.68 -9.12
C LEU A 95 -17.00 9.23 -9.31
N GLY A 96 -17.91 8.99 -10.27
CA GLY A 96 -18.33 7.63 -10.65
C GLY A 96 -17.21 6.80 -11.28
N HIS A 97 -16.29 7.43 -12.02
CA HIS A 97 -15.17 6.73 -12.66
C HIS A 97 -14.15 6.18 -11.65
N ILE A 98 -13.98 6.85 -10.51
CA ILE A 98 -13.10 6.38 -9.42
C ILE A 98 -13.73 5.20 -8.67
N SER A 99 -15.06 5.15 -8.57
CA SER A 99 -15.77 4.00 -7.97
C SER A 99 -15.76 2.75 -8.87
N LEU A 100 -15.68 2.90 -10.20
CA LEU A 100 -15.70 1.78 -11.14
C LEU A 100 -14.43 0.90 -11.05
N HIS A 101 -13.27 1.49 -10.74
CA HIS A 101 -12.03 0.73 -10.54
C HIS A 101 -12.01 -0.15 -9.29
N ARG A 102 -12.91 0.10 -8.32
CA ARG A 102 -13.07 -0.74 -7.13
C ARG A 102 -13.98 -1.96 -7.39
N GLY A 103 -14.82 -1.93 -8.43
CA GLY A 103 -15.69 -3.05 -8.82
C GLY A 103 -14.99 -4.16 -9.62
N ALA A 104 -13.90 -3.83 -10.32
CA ALA A 104 -13.18 -4.79 -11.18
C ALA A 104 -12.19 -5.69 -10.42
N ALA A 105 -11.75 -5.30 -9.21
CA ALA A 105 -10.82 -6.10 -8.41
C ALA A 105 -11.51 -7.08 -7.42
N GLY A 106 -12.84 -7.02 -7.30
CA GLY A 106 -13.61 -7.81 -6.32
C GLY A 106 -14.45 -8.95 -6.90
N HIS A 107 -14.47 -9.16 -8.22
CA HIS A 107 -15.40 -10.09 -8.89
C HIS A 107 -14.72 -11.29 -9.56
N THR A 108 -13.67 -11.85 -8.94
CA THR A 108 -13.05 -13.12 -9.36
C THR A 108 -13.01 -14.18 -8.26
N ALA A 109 -13.85 -14.06 -7.23
CA ALA A 109 -13.89 -15.01 -6.12
C ALA A 109 -15.30 -15.14 -5.51
N ALA A 110 -16.32 -15.46 -6.32
CA ALA A 110 -17.56 -16.11 -5.85
C ALA A 110 -18.49 -16.30 -7.05
N ASP A 111 -18.41 -17.44 -7.75
CA ASP A 111 -19.58 -18.18 -8.23
C ASP A 111 -19.11 -19.51 -8.86
N HIS A 112 -18.96 -20.55 -8.03
CA HIS A 112 -19.08 -21.96 -8.38
C HIS A 112 -19.60 -22.65 -7.12
N GLY A 113 -20.90 -22.91 -7.08
CA GLY A 113 -21.59 -23.60 -5.98
C GLY A 113 -23.05 -23.27 -5.92
#